data_AF-A0A3Q2ECB2-F1
#
_entry.id   AF-A0A3Q2ECB2-F1
#
_cell.length_a   1.000
_cell.length_b   1.000
_cell.length_c   1.000
_cell.angle_alpha   90.00
_cell.angle_beta   90.00
_cell.angle_gamma   90.00
#
_symmetry.space_group_name_H-M   'P 1'
#
loop_
_entity.id
_entity.type
_entity.pdbx_description
1 polymer ?
#
loop_
_entity_poly.entity_id
_entity_poly.type
_entity_poly.pdbx_seq_one_letter_code
_entity_poly.pdbx_strand_id
1 'polypeptide(L)'
;MALEDRAAAEKVKDSAETPKLVKPDKVKDTNTTVKSSSSPKFLGNLLVIPMDGSHWVGIKALAQELGRRGHRVTVVIPEHNLRMGPGKYYDTIFYPVPYDKEHVINLLSSHKDVLEKSVQPFMEKIKARFTQIGKTSNFLHTTAESLLFNTSLIHHLAEQFDAVLTDPMVPTGSFIARKLGVPVINLLRGIPCFMDLKAAGCPAPPSYVPRFFTGLTDKMNFKERTINTLVALLEPLLCRILYWHFDQTAYKFLGEKVGVAEILSDSDIWLHRIDFTLDSPRPLMPNTILVGGINCKLRNPLPETVWSTKICLTLISSSWGSSFHHSRWLTRRV
;
A
#
# COMPACT_ATOMS: atom_id res chain seq x y z
N MET A 1 -20.07 60.38 19.04
CA MET A 1 -20.80 61.67 18.97
C MET A 1 -22.04 61.41 18.14
N ALA A 2 -23.23 61.64 18.72
CA ALA A 2 -24.61 61.73 18.17
C ALA A 2 -24.97 61.21 16.75
N LEU A 3 -26.20 60.73 16.46
CA LEU A 3 -27.41 60.34 17.25
C LEU A 3 -28.41 59.65 16.27
N GLU A 4 -29.35 58.84 16.79
CA GLU A 4 -30.78 58.72 16.34
C GLU A 4 -31.13 58.14 14.93
N ASP A 5 -32.30 57.52 14.68
CA ASP A 5 -33.52 57.35 15.52
C ASP A 5 -34.46 56.16 15.15
N ARG A 6 -35.46 55.92 16.02
CA ARG A 6 -36.80 55.26 15.86
C ARG A 6 -36.87 53.72 15.80
N ALA A 7 -37.55 52.95 16.66
CA ALA A 7 -38.46 53.08 17.84
C ALA A 7 -39.95 52.69 17.63
N ALA A 8 -40.41 51.70 18.44
CA ALA A 8 -41.77 51.42 19.00
C ALA A 8 -41.76 49.93 19.49
N ALA A 9 -41.93 49.52 20.76
CA ALA A 9 -42.99 49.79 21.76
C ALA A 9 -44.39 49.31 21.30
N GLU A 10 -45.20 48.53 22.02
CA GLU A 10 -45.22 48.01 23.40
C GLU A 10 -46.04 46.67 23.40
N LYS A 11 -46.38 45.91 24.46
CA LYS A 11 -46.38 46.03 25.94
C LYS A 11 -46.33 44.61 26.59
N VAL A 12 -46.42 44.51 27.93
CA VAL A 12 -46.59 43.25 28.71
C VAL A 12 -47.76 43.40 29.70
N LYS A 13 -48.51 42.32 30.00
CA LYS A 13 -49.14 42.16 31.32
C LYS A 13 -49.38 40.69 31.69
N ASP A 14 -49.03 40.37 32.93
CA ASP A 14 -49.10 39.05 33.57
C ASP A 14 -50.22 39.05 34.64
N SER A 15 -50.82 37.90 34.93
CA SER A 15 -51.80 37.68 36.02
C SER A 15 -52.05 36.17 36.21
N ALA A 16 -51.72 35.66 37.40
CA ALA A 16 -51.85 34.24 37.74
C ALA A 16 -53.06 33.96 38.65
N GLU A 17 -53.70 32.79 38.51
CA GLU A 17 -54.47 32.15 39.58
C GLU A 17 -54.66 30.63 39.36
N THR A 18 -54.67 29.86 40.46
CA THR A 18 -54.90 28.39 40.55
C THR A 18 -55.36 28.08 41.99
N PRO A 19 -55.81 26.84 42.36
CA PRO A 19 -56.36 25.71 41.59
C PRO A 19 -57.70 25.15 42.17
N LYS A 20 -58.27 24.09 41.55
CA LYS A 20 -58.95 22.88 42.15
C LYS A 20 -59.95 22.24 41.16
N LEU A 21 -60.34 20.95 41.19
CA LEU A 21 -59.70 19.70 41.66
C LEU A 21 -60.61 18.50 41.26
N VAL A 22 -60.17 17.56 40.41
CA VAL A 22 -60.81 16.24 40.22
C VAL A 22 -59.73 15.18 39.96
N LYS A 23 -59.84 14.01 40.62
CA LYS A 23 -59.07 12.77 40.40
C LYS A 23 -60.05 11.64 39.97
N PRO A 24 -59.59 10.42 39.67
CA PRO A 24 -58.71 10.02 38.57
C PRO A 24 -59.35 8.86 37.75
N ASP A 25 -58.80 8.46 36.59
CA ASP A 25 -58.73 7.01 36.30
C ASP A 25 -57.72 6.59 35.21
N LYS A 26 -57.13 5.42 35.46
CA LYS A 26 -56.48 4.44 34.55
C LYS A 26 -55.41 4.87 33.53
N VAL A 27 -54.17 4.64 33.99
CA VAL A 27 -52.98 4.19 33.25
C VAL A 27 -53.27 3.40 31.97
N LYS A 28 -52.51 3.71 30.91
CA LYS A 28 -52.15 2.72 29.88
C LYS A 28 -50.74 2.98 29.37
N ASP A 29 -49.77 2.21 29.87
CA ASP A 29 -48.38 2.31 29.45
C ASP A 29 -48.22 1.87 27.98
N THR A 30 -47.72 2.77 27.14
CA THR A 30 -47.14 2.41 25.84
C THR A 30 -45.65 2.72 25.86
N ASN A 31 -44.87 1.72 26.29
CA ASN A 31 -43.42 1.71 26.17
C ASN A 31 -43.01 1.82 24.69
N THR A 32 -42.79 3.04 24.21
CA THR A 32 -42.14 3.28 22.92
C THR A 32 -40.64 3.15 23.13
N THR A 33 -40.13 1.92 23.08
CA THR A 33 -38.70 1.63 23.19
C THR A 33 -37.96 2.36 22.06
N VAL A 34 -37.24 3.42 22.41
CA VAL A 34 -36.33 4.10 21.49
C VAL A 34 -35.26 3.08 21.09
N LYS A 35 -35.35 2.57 19.86
CA LYS A 35 -34.30 1.74 19.28
C LYS A 35 -33.03 2.57 19.24
N SER A 36 -32.08 2.21 20.09
CA SER A 36 -30.68 2.62 19.97
C SER A 36 -30.27 2.49 18.51
N SER A 37 -29.89 3.62 17.90
CA SER A 37 -29.44 3.66 16.51
C SER A 37 -28.07 2.98 16.45
N SER A 38 -28.06 1.67 16.21
CA SER A 38 -26.84 0.93 15.97
C SER A 38 -26.07 1.59 14.82
N SER A 39 -24.83 1.99 15.09
CA SER A 39 -23.89 2.48 14.07
C SER A 39 -23.91 1.56 12.85
N PRO A 40 -23.79 2.09 11.62
CA PRO A 40 -23.84 1.25 10.41
C PRO A 40 -22.80 0.14 10.51
N LYS A 41 -23.26 -1.12 10.45
CA LYS A 41 -22.38 -2.29 10.55
C LYS A 41 -21.46 -2.29 9.34
N PHE A 42 -20.16 -2.11 9.57
CA PHE A 42 -19.15 -2.13 8.51
C PHE A 42 -19.18 -3.46 7.75
N LEU A 43 -18.88 -3.41 6.44
CA LEU A 43 -18.84 -4.60 5.57
C LEU A 43 -17.65 -5.53 5.86
N GLY A 44 -16.65 -5.02 6.59
CA GLY A 44 -15.47 -5.73 7.09
C GLY A 44 -14.48 -4.72 7.69
N ASN A 45 -13.61 -5.16 8.58
CA ASN A 45 -12.55 -4.36 9.19
C ASN A 45 -11.17 -4.79 8.68
N LEU A 46 -10.50 -3.91 7.96
CA LEU A 46 -9.25 -4.19 7.25
C LEU A 46 -8.08 -3.45 7.90
N LEU A 47 -7.05 -4.20 8.27
CA LEU A 47 -5.76 -3.64 8.67
C LEU A 47 -4.90 -3.40 7.42
N VAL A 48 -4.31 -2.22 7.28
CA VAL A 48 -3.42 -1.88 6.16
C VAL A 48 -2.01 -1.65 6.69
N ILE A 49 -1.08 -2.49 6.27
CA ILE A 49 0.36 -2.38 6.58
C ILE A 49 1.10 -2.00 5.28
N PRO A 50 1.29 -0.71 5.00
CA PRO A 50 1.85 -0.24 3.74
C PRO A 50 3.39 -0.31 3.67
N MET A 51 3.92 -0.32 2.45
CA MET A 51 5.29 0.14 2.16
C MET A 51 5.24 1.59 1.64
N ASP A 52 6.16 2.43 2.14
CA ASP A 52 6.28 3.85 1.77
C ASP A 52 6.74 4.07 0.31
N GLY A 53 6.89 5.34 -0.08
CA GLY A 53 7.45 5.73 -1.36
C GLY A 53 6.47 5.53 -2.51
N SER A 54 6.91 4.87 -3.59
CA SER A 54 6.07 4.66 -4.78
C SER A 54 5.02 3.56 -4.58
N HIS A 55 5.25 2.62 -3.66
CA HIS A 55 4.34 1.50 -3.36
C HIS A 55 3.05 1.98 -2.68
N TRP A 56 3.18 2.93 -1.74
CA TRP A 56 2.07 3.54 -1.02
C TRP A 56 0.96 4.12 -1.91
N VAL A 57 1.27 4.64 -3.11
CA VAL A 57 0.28 5.32 -3.97
C VAL A 57 -0.92 4.42 -4.29
N GLY A 58 -0.66 3.15 -4.64
CA GLY A 58 -1.72 2.19 -4.94
C GLY A 58 -2.46 1.71 -3.69
N ILE A 59 -1.73 1.46 -2.60
CA ILE A 59 -2.32 1.07 -1.31
C ILE A 59 -3.26 2.17 -0.80
N LYS A 60 -2.86 3.45 -0.87
CA LYS A 60 -3.68 4.60 -0.45
C LYS A 60 -4.98 4.70 -1.25
N ALA A 61 -4.90 4.54 -2.58
CA ALA A 61 -6.08 4.58 -3.44
C ALA A 61 -7.08 3.48 -3.07
N LEU A 62 -6.58 2.24 -2.89
CA LEU A 62 -7.40 1.10 -2.50
C LEU A 62 -8.00 1.27 -1.09
N ALA A 63 -7.20 1.69 -0.10
CA ALA A 63 -7.66 1.95 1.26
C ALA A 63 -8.75 3.03 1.34
N GLN A 64 -8.62 4.12 0.57
CA GLN A 64 -9.66 5.15 0.51
C GLN A 64 -10.95 4.64 -0.14
N GLU A 65 -10.84 3.86 -1.22
CA GLU A 65 -12.03 3.35 -1.93
C GLU A 65 -12.77 2.27 -1.13
N LEU A 66 -12.06 1.38 -0.41
CA LEU A 66 -12.67 0.41 0.50
C LEU A 66 -13.39 1.10 1.66
N GLY A 67 -12.75 2.10 2.28
CA GLY A 67 -13.38 2.91 3.31
C GLY A 67 -14.63 3.64 2.81
N ARG A 68 -14.55 4.26 1.62
CA ARG A 68 -15.70 4.93 0.97
C ARG A 68 -16.86 3.97 0.66
N ARG A 69 -16.59 2.68 0.50
CA ARG A 69 -17.60 1.62 0.28
C ARG A 69 -18.20 1.05 1.57
N GLY A 70 -17.78 1.52 2.75
CA GLY A 70 -18.35 1.09 4.04
C GLY A 70 -17.59 -0.03 4.75
N HIS A 71 -16.34 -0.32 4.34
CA HIS A 71 -15.42 -1.07 5.19
C HIS A 71 -14.83 -0.15 6.26
N ARG A 72 -14.53 -0.69 7.44
CA ARG A 72 -13.62 -0.02 8.38
C ARG A 72 -12.20 -0.32 7.92
N VAL A 73 -11.37 0.70 7.81
CA VAL A 73 -10.00 0.56 7.29
C VAL A 73 -9.06 1.31 8.23
N THR A 74 -8.08 0.61 8.79
CA THR A 74 -7.07 1.19 9.69
C THR A 74 -5.70 1.06 9.04
N VAL A 75 -5.04 2.19 8.78
CA VAL A 75 -3.69 2.23 8.19
C VAL A 75 -2.66 2.50 9.28
N VAL A 76 -1.66 1.64 9.40
CA VAL A 76 -0.54 1.80 10.33
C VAL A 76 0.63 2.49 9.63
N ILE A 77 1.12 3.61 10.17
CA ILE A 77 2.09 4.50 9.50
C ILE A 77 3.21 4.90 10.49
N PRO A 78 4.51 4.81 10.12
CA PRO A 78 5.58 5.35 10.94
C PRO A 78 5.49 6.89 11.03
N GLU A 79 5.75 7.43 12.22
CA GLU A 79 5.74 8.88 12.52
C GLU A 79 6.52 9.70 11.49
N HIS A 80 7.69 9.20 11.09
CA HIS A 80 8.53 9.78 10.06
C HIS A 80 8.52 8.89 8.81
N ASN A 81 8.09 9.48 7.69
CA ASN A 81 7.81 8.80 6.42
C ASN A 81 8.02 9.75 5.21
N LEU A 82 8.16 9.19 4.01
CA LEU A 82 8.42 9.92 2.76
C LEU A 82 7.13 10.47 2.13
N ARG A 83 6.08 9.66 2.02
CA ARG A 83 4.86 10.00 1.24
C ARG A 83 3.56 9.56 1.91
N MET A 84 3.64 8.97 3.10
CA MET A 84 2.48 8.47 3.82
C MET A 84 1.73 9.59 4.56
N GLY A 85 0.58 9.25 5.13
CA GLY A 85 -0.25 10.19 5.87
C GLY A 85 -1.75 9.89 5.79
N PRO A 86 -2.56 10.61 6.57
CA PRO A 86 -3.96 10.31 6.78
C PRO A 86 -4.80 10.43 5.49
N GLY A 87 -6.01 9.89 5.58
CA GLY A 87 -6.99 9.87 4.50
C GLY A 87 -8.38 10.26 4.99
N LYS A 88 -9.30 10.50 4.06
CA LYS A 88 -10.67 10.93 4.37
C LYS A 88 -11.58 9.77 4.83
N TYR A 89 -11.25 8.54 4.43
CA TYR A 89 -12.11 7.37 4.58
C TYR A 89 -11.45 6.20 5.32
N TYR A 90 -10.32 6.42 5.99
CA TYR A 90 -9.64 5.40 6.79
C TYR A 90 -9.08 6.01 8.09
N ASP A 91 -9.09 5.23 9.15
CA ASP A 91 -8.43 5.55 10.41
C ASP A 91 -6.91 5.41 10.23
N THR A 92 -6.12 6.20 10.96
CA THR A 92 -4.64 6.16 10.89
C THR A 92 -4.05 5.99 12.28
N ILE A 93 -3.20 4.97 12.46
CA ILE A 93 -2.42 4.76 13.68
C ILE A 93 -0.96 5.09 13.36
N PHE A 94 -0.38 6.00 14.14
CA PHE A 94 1.05 6.31 14.06
C PHE A 94 1.84 5.46 15.06
N TYR A 95 3.07 5.07 14.67
CA TYR A 95 4.01 4.41 15.58
C TYR A 95 5.39 5.09 15.54
N PRO A 96 6.10 5.13 16.68
CA PRO A 96 7.40 5.78 16.77
C PRO A 96 8.48 5.00 16.02
N VAL A 97 9.46 5.72 15.50
CA VAL A 97 10.60 5.16 14.75
C VAL A 97 11.91 5.81 15.18
N PRO A 98 13.04 5.08 15.20
CA PRO A 98 14.33 5.55 15.75
C PRO A 98 15.13 6.41 14.74
N TYR A 99 14.44 7.19 13.92
CA TYR A 99 15.03 8.09 12.94
C TYR A 99 14.10 9.28 12.71
N ASP A 100 14.65 10.46 12.44
CA ASP A 100 13.87 11.68 12.24
C ASP A 100 13.46 11.91 10.78
N LYS A 101 12.80 13.05 10.54
CA LYS A 101 12.42 13.51 9.20
C LYS A 101 13.62 13.89 8.31
N GLU A 102 14.74 14.34 8.88
CA GLU A 102 15.92 14.70 8.10
C GLU A 102 16.62 13.45 7.53
N HIS A 103 16.70 12.37 8.30
CA HIS A 103 17.16 11.07 7.84
C HIS A 103 16.37 10.58 6.61
N VAL A 104 15.04 10.70 6.66
CA VAL A 104 14.14 10.35 5.56
C VAL A 104 14.40 11.22 4.31
N ILE A 105 14.58 12.54 4.49
CA ILE A 105 14.90 13.47 3.39
C ILE A 105 16.27 13.13 2.78
N ASN A 106 17.28 12.87 3.61
CA ASN A 106 18.64 12.51 3.18
C ASN A 106 18.67 11.18 2.42
N LEU A 107 17.86 10.20 2.82
CA LEU A 107 17.69 8.93 2.09
C LEU A 107 17.07 9.17 0.70
N LEU A 108 16.06 10.04 0.59
CA LEU A 108 15.44 10.41 -0.68
C LEU A 108 16.40 11.18 -1.60
N SER A 109 17.14 12.16 -1.07
CA SER A 109 18.12 12.94 -1.82
C SER A 109 19.26 12.06 -2.34
N SER A 110 19.83 11.19 -1.50
CA SER A 110 20.87 10.24 -1.93
C SER A 110 20.39 9.29 -3.05
N HIS A 111 19.10 8.92 -3.08
CA HIS A 111 18.53 8.17 -4.19
C HIS A 111 18.51 8.95 -5.51
N LYS A 112 18.16 10.24 -5.49
CA LYS A 112 18.18 11.11 -6.67
C LYS A 112 19.61 11.30 -7.19
N ASP A 113 20.54 11.64 -6.30
CA ASP A 113 21.95 11.80 -6.62
C ASP A 113 22.54 10.61 -7.39
N VAL A 114 22.26 9.38 -6.94
CA VAL A 114 22.77 8.15 -7.56
C VAL A 114 22.05 7.82 -8.89
N LEU A 115 20.86 8.40 -9.13
CA LEU A 115 20.16 8.32 -10.41
C LEU A 115 20.64 9.37 -11.42
N GLU A 116 20.92 10.60 -10.96
CA GLU A 116 21.27 11.74 -11.81
C GLU A 116 22.76 11.79 -12.17
N LYS A 117 23.66 11.27 -11.31
CA LYS A 117 25.13 11.26 -11.54
C LYS A 117 25.55 10.18 -12.55
N SER A 118 25.18 10.39 -13.82
CA SER A 118 25.46 9.49 -14.95
C SER A 118 26.93 9.44 -15.39
N VAL A 119 27.78 10.36 -14.93
CA VAL A 119 29.14 10.58 -15.46
C VAL A 119 30.24 9.80 -14.71
N GLN A 120 29.95 9.23 -13.54
CA GLN A 120 30.99 8.59 -12.70
C GLN A 120 31.65 7.33 -13.32
N PRO A 121 32.89 6.97 -12.94
CA PRO A 121 33.53 5.70 -13.33
C PRO A 121 32.67 4.47 -12.98
N PHE A 122 32.80 3.40 -13.76
CA PHE A 122 31.97 2.20 -13.61
C PHE A 122 32.04 1.58 -12.20
N MET A 123 33.24 1.49 -11.63
CA MET A 123 33.44 0.94 -10.28
C MET A 123 32.82 1.83 -9.18
N GLU A 124 32.87 3.15 -9.34
CA GLU A 124 32.24 4.09 -8.41
C GLU A 124 30.72 4.04 -8.49
N LYS A 125 30.15 3.91 -9.71
CA LYS A 125 28.72 3.65 -9.90
C LYS A 125 28.28 2.37 -9.20
N ILE A 126 29.04 1.28 -9.33
CA ILE A 126 28.76 0.03 -8.63
C ILE A 126 28.81 0.23 -7.11
N LYS A 127 29.88 0.85 -6.59
CA LYS A 127 30.04 1.12 -5.15
C LYS A 127 28.89 1.97 -4.61
N ALA A 128 28.52 3.04 -5.31
CA ALA A 128 27.41 3.91 -4.94
C ALA A 128 26.06 3.17 -4.95
N ARG A 129 25.80 2.31 -5.94
CA ARG A 129 24.59 1.46 -5.99
C ARG A 129 24.53 0.49 -4.82
N PHE A 130 25.62 -0.22 -4.51
CA PHE A 130 25.67 -1.13 -3.35
C PHE A 130 25.49 -0.39 -2.02
N THR A 131 26.14 0.76 -1.83
CA THR A 131 25.93 1.61 -0.65
C THR A 131 24.47 2.05 -0.52
N GLN A 132 23.83 2.43 -1.62
CA GLN A 132 22.44 2.87 -1.61
C GLN A 132 21.44 1.73 -1.34
N ILE A 133 21.70 0.53 -1.88
CA ILE A 133 20.93 -0.68 -1.57
C ILE A 133 21.05 -1.01 -0.08
N GLY A 134 22.26 -0.98 0.48
CA GLY A 134 22.50 -1.20 1.91
C GLY A 134 21.77 -0.21 2.81
N LYS A 135 21.87 1.10 2.52
CA LYS A 135 21.12 2.16 3.24
C LYS A 135 19.62 1.94 3.19
N THR A 136 19.08 1.62 2.02
CA THR A 136 17.65 1.38 1.82
C THR A 136 17.19 0.13 2.55
N SER A 137 17.93 -0.98 2.45
CA SER A 137 17.61 -2.23 3.18
C SER A 137 17.60 -2.00 4.68
N ASN A 138 18.62 -1.30 5.22
CA ASN A 138 18.68 -0.97 6.64
C ASN A 138 17.47 -0.13 7.08
N PHE A 139 17.13 0.93 6.34
CA PHE A 139 15.94 1.74 6.60
C PHE A 139 14.65 0.90 6.63
N LEU A 140 14.45 0.01 5.65
CA LEU A 140 13.27 -0.86 5.59
C LEU A 140 13.23 -1.87 6.76
N HIS A 141 14.36 -2.47 7.14
CA HIS A 141 14.44 -3.35 8.32
C HIS A 141 14.15 -2.59 9.61
N THR A 142 14.80 -1.44 9.86
CA THR A 142 14.55 -0.63 11.05
C THR A 142 13.09 -0.19 11.15
N THR A 143 12.48 0.21 10.04
CA THR A 143 11.04 0.56 9.97
C THR A 143 10.17 -0.65 10.34
N ALA A 144 10.47 -1.83 9.78
CA ALA A 144 9.74 -3.06 10.05
C ALA A 144 9.87 -3.51 11.52
N GLU A 145 11.08 -3.56 12.07
CA GLU A 145 11.34 -3.98 13.45
C GLU A 145 10.69 -3.02 14.47
N SER A 146 10.66 -1.71 14.17
CA SER A 146 9.98 -0.72 15.03
C SER A 146 8.47 -0.94 15.14
N LEU A 147 7.84 -1.52 14.11
CA LEU A 147 6.43 -1.93 14.16
C LEU A 147 6.26 -3.30 14.84
N LEU A 148 7.04 -4.30 14.40
CA LEU A 148 6.90 -5.69 14.85
C LEU A 148 7.19 -5.87 16.34
N PHE A 149 8.17 -5.14 16.89
CA PHE A 149 8.53 -5.25 18.31
C PHE A 149 7.84 -4.19 19.20
N ASN A 150 6.89 -3.42 18.67
CA ASN A 150 6.00 -2.59 19.48
C ASN A 150 4.86 -3.46 20.06
N THR A 151 5.15 -4.15 21.16
CA THR A 151 4.22 -5.09 21.80
C THR A 151 2.85 -4.49 22.13
N SER A 152 2.80 -3.22 22.55
CA SER A 152 1.55 -2.51 22.85
C SER A 152 0.69 -2.35 21.60
N LEU A 153 1.28 -1.90 20.50
CA LEU A 153 0.58 -1.76 19.22
C LEU A 153 0.16 -3.12 18.65
N ILE A 154 1.04 -4.13 18.67
CA ILE A 154 0.71 -5.48 18.18
C ILE A 154 -0.44 -6.09 18.98
N HIS A 155 -0.49 -5.91 20.31
CA HIS A 155 -1.62 -6.34 21.13
C HIS A 155 -2.90 -5.56 20.80
N HIS A 156 -2.82 -4.24 20.59
CA HIS A 156 -3.97 -3.43 20.19
C HIS A 156 -4.55 -3.86 18.82
N LEU A 157 -3.69 -4.30 17.90
CA LEU A 157 -4.10 -4.78 16.58
C LEU A 157 -4.70 -6.19 16.60
N ALA A 158 -4.51 -6.98 17.66
CA ALA A 158 -4.77 -8.42 17.63
C ALA A 158 -6.25 -8.83 17.61
N GLU A 159 -7.16 -7.99 18.10
CA GLU A 159 -8.55 -8.39 18.39
C GLU A 159 -9.56 -7.94 17.33
N GLN A 160 -9.15 -7.19 16.29
CA GLN A 160 -10.10 -6.30 15.59
C GLN A 160 -10.26 -6.47 14.08
N PHE A 161 -9.49 -7.31 13.38
CA PHE A 161 -9.45 -7.30 11.90
C PHE A 161 -9.85 -8.62 11.24
N ASP A 162 -10.52 -8.50 10.09
CA ASP A 162 -10.95 -9.63 9.26
C ASP A 162 -9.89 -10.03 8.21
N ALA A 163 -8.96 -9.13 7.87
CA ALA A 163 -7.87 -9.35 6.92
C ALA A 163 -6.76 -8.27 7.05
N VAL A 164 -5.60 -8.53 6.44
CA VAL A 164 -4.50 -7.57 6.25
C VAL A 164 -4.27 -7.26 4.77
N LEU A 165 -4.29 -5.99 4.39
CA LEU A 165 -3.84 -5.49 3.09
C LEU A 165 -2.40 -4.97 3.21
N THR A 166 -1.46 -5.50 2.42
CA THR A 166 -0.03 -5.17 2.49
C THR A 166 0.64 -5.12 1.11
N ASP A 167 1.84 -4.53 1.03
CA ASP A 167 2.74 -4.65 -0.13
C ASP A 167 3.90 -5.61 0.24
N PRO A 168 3.91 -6.87 -0.26
CA PRO A 168 4.82 -7.94 0.22
C PRO A 168 6.30 -7.73 -0.14
N MET A 169 6.67 -6.62 -0.78
CA MET A 169 8.07 -6.20 -0.93
C MET A 169 8.77 -6.10 0.43
N VAL A 170 8.04 -5.67 1.47
CA VAL A 170 8.45 -5.67 2.88
C VAL A 170 7.47 -6.56 3.65
N PRO A 171 7.85 -7.77 4.09
CA PRO A 171 6.91 -8.80 4.55
C PRO A 171 6.29 -8.54 5.94
N THR A 172 6.48 -7.36 6.51
CA THR A 172 5.94 -6.93 7.81
C THR A 172 4.43 -7.18 7.95
N GLY A 173 3.65 -6.85 6.93
CA GLY A 173 2.20 -7.08 6.95
C GLY A 173 1.84 -8.56 7.00
N SER A 174 2.54 -9.40 6.23
CA SER A 174 2.35 -10.86 6.22
C SER A 174 2.76 -11.49 7.56
N PHE A 175 3.82 -10.99 8.20
CA PHE A 175 4.22 -11.43 9.54
C PHE A 175 3.14 -11.13 10.58
N ILE A 176 2.61 -9.90 10.58
CA ILE A 176 1.52 -9.49 11.49
C ILE A 176 0.30 -10.36 11.22
N ALA A 177 -0.13 -10.50 9.96
CA ALA A 177 -1.29 -11.31 9.58
C ALA A 177 -1.19 -12.76 10.08
N ARG A 178 -0.04 -13.42 9.87
CA ARG A 178 0.22 -14.78 10.38
C ARG A 178 0.12 -14.85 11.91
N LYS A 179 0.64 -13.85 12.63
CA LYS A 179 0.54 -13.77 14.10
C LYS A 179 -0.90 -13.54 14.60
N LEU A 180 -1.72 -12.85 13.81
CA LEU A 180 -3.13 -12.60 14.12
C LEU A 180 -4.06 -13.73 13.63
N GLY A 181 -3.57 -14.64 12.79
CA GLY A 181 -4.37 -15.72 12.18
C GLY A 181 -5.40 -15.22 11.16
N VAL A 182 -5.11 -14.10 10.48
CA VAL A 182 -6.06 -13.45 9.54
C VAL A 182 -5.58 -13.52 8.08
N PRO A 183 -6.49 -13.59 7.09
CA PRO A 183 -6.18 -13.57 5.67
C PRO A 183 -5.28 -12.42 5.19
N VAL A 184 -4.44 -12.68 4.19
CA VAL A 184 -3.52 -11.71 3.57
C VAL A 184 -3.95 -11.36 2.14
N ILE A 185 -4.11 -10.06 1.92
CA ILE A 185 -4.34 -9.47 0.60
C ILE A 185 -3.09 -8.68 0.22
N ASN A 186 -2.32 -9.19 -0.73
CA ASN A 186 -1.13 -8.52 -1.24
C ASN A 186 -1.49 -7.57 -2.38
N LEU A 187 -0.97 -6.34 -2.37
CA LEU A 187 -1.02 -5.41 -3.51
C LEU A 187 0.40 -5.00 -3.90
N LEU A 188 0.85 -5.44 -5.07
CA LEU A 188 2.24 -5.32 -5.54
C LEU A 188 2.28 -5.04 -7.05
N ARG A 189 3.43 -4.61 -7.60
CA ARG A 189 3.69 -4.78 -9.06
C ARG A 189 4.45 -6.08 -9.33
N GLY A 190 5.39 -6.40 -8.45
CA GLY A 190 6.13 -7.64 -8.36
C GLY A 190 7.21 -7.51 -7.28
N ILE A 191 7.80 -8.61 -6.84
CA ILE A 191 8.94 -8.61 -5.89
C ILE A 191 10.16 -9.33 -6.50
N PRO A 192 11.38 -9.15 -5.96
CA PRO A 192 12.58 -9.75 -6.50
C PRO A 192 12.50 -11.27 -6.65
N CYS A 193 13.27 -11.79 -7.61
CA CYS A 193 13.46 -13.22 -7.87
C CYS A 193 12.16 -14.04 -8.08
N PHE A 194 11.08 -13.38 -8.52
CA PHE A 194 9.77 -14.00 -8.79
C PHE A 194 9.18 -14.68 -7.54
N MET A 195 9.52 -14.20 -6.34
CA MET A 195 9.04 -14.80 -5.09
C MET A 195 7.52 -14.65 -4.92
N ASP A 196 6.93 -13.58 -5.44
CA ASP A 196 5.48 -13.37 -5.54
C ASP A 196 4.79 -14.46 -6.36
N LEU A 197 5.28 -14.70 -7.58
CA LEU A 197 4.69 -15.71 -8.47
C LEU A 197 4.92 -17.13 -7.93
N LYS A 198 6.08 -17.40 -7.31
CA LYS A 198 6.36 -18.68 -6.65
C LYS A 198 5.44 -18.91 -5.45
N ALA A 199 5.26 -17.91 -4.59
CA ALA A 199 4.39 -17.97 -3.41
C ALA A 199 2.91 -18.10 -3.80
N ALA A 200 2.47 -17.38 -4.84
CA ALA A 200 1.13 -17.51 -5.41
C ALA A 200 0.90 -18.82 -6.21
N GLY A 201 1.89 -19.72 -6.29
CA GLY A 201 1.80 -20.95 -7.08
C GLY A 201 1.78 -20.77 -8.60
N CYS A 202 2.04 -19.56 -9.11
CA CYS A 202 2.00 -19.21 -10.53
C CYS A 202 3.23 -19.74 -11.29
N PRO A 203 3.06 -20.61 -12.31
CA PRO A 203 4.18 -21.05 -13.14
C PRO A 203 4.85 -19.90 -13.90
N ALA A 204 6.19 -19.82 -13.81
CA ALA A 204 6.98 -18.85 -14.58
C ALA A 204 8.11 -19.53 -15.38
N PRO A 205 7.83 -20.17 -16.53
CA PRO A 205 8.86 -20.87 -17.31
C PRO A 205 9.84 -19.90 -17.98
N PRO A 206 11.17 -20.03 -17.78
CA PRO A 206 12.17 -19.10 -18.35
C PRO A 206 12.31 -19.18 -19.88
N SER A 207 11.63 -20.12 -20.54
CA SER A 207 11.62 -20.22 -22.01
C SER A 207 10.79 -19.13 -22.69
N TYR A 208 9.82 -18.53 -22.00
CA TYR A 208 8.97 -17.45 -22.54
C TYR A 208 8.59 -16.37 -21.52
N VAL A 209 8.80 -16.59 -20.21
CA VAL A 209 8.60 -15.55 -19.19
C VAL A 209 9.94 -14.85 -18.92
N PRO A 210 10.12 -13.57 -19.31
CA PRO A 210 11.38 -12.85 -19.11
C PRO A 210 11.62 -12.52 -17.64
N ARG A 211 12.86 -12.70 -17.17
CA ARG A 211 13.28 -12.37 -15.79
C ARG A 211 13.46 -10.87 -15.65
N PHE A 212 13.02 -10.32 -14.52
CA PHE A 212 12.77 -8.88 -14.32
C PHE A 212 13.97 -7.99 -14.67
N PHE A 213 15.18 -8.39 -14.28
CA PHE A 213 16.40 -7.61 -14.48
C PHE A 213 17.09 -7.83 -15.84
N THR A 214 16.56 -8.68 -16.73
CA THR A 214 17.20 -8.99 -18.02
C THR A 214 16.88 -8.00 -19.13
N GLY A 215 15.78 -7.24 -19.02
CA GLY A 215 15.27 -6.39 -20.09
C GLY A 215 14.74 -7.15 -21.32
N LEU A 216 14.60 -8.47 -21.23
CA LEU A 216 14.07 -9.33 -22.29
C LEU A 216 12.53 -9.23 -22.37
N THR A 217 11.97 -9.76 -23.46
CA THR A 217 10.51 -9.84 -23.69
C THR A 217 10.04 -11.31 -23.71
N ASP A 218 8.76 -11.55 -23.96
CA ASP A 218 8.23 -12.89 -24.28
C ASP A 218 8.83 -13.48 -25.57
N LYS A 219 9.32 -12.63 -26.47
CA LYS A 219 9.98 -13.00 -27.72
C LYS A 219 11.48 -13.05 -27.53
N MET A 220 11.96 -14.21 -27.08
CA MET A 220 13.39 -14.51 -26.93
C MET A 220 13.88 -15.53 -27.98
N ASN A 221 15.02 -15.25 -28.58
CA ASN A 221 15.82 -16.23 -29.34
C ASN A 221 16.53 -17.23 -28.41
N PHE A 222 17.20 -18.24 -28.96
CA PHE A 222 17.85 -19.30 -28.17
C PHE A 222 18.85 -18.75 -27.13
N LYS A 223 19.74 -17.84 -27.53
CA LYS A 223 20.75 -17.24 -26.63
C LYS A 223 20.09 -16.45 -25.50
N GLU A 224 19.05 -15.68 -25.82
CA GLU A 224 18.28 -14.91 -24.84
C GLU A 224 17.57 -15.84 -23.85
N ARG A 225 16.97 -16.94 -24.31
CA ARG A 225 16.39 -17.98 -23.44
C ARG A 225 17.43 -18.62 -22.53
N THR A 226 18.64 -18.90 -23.03
CA THR A 226 19.74 -19.43 -22.21
C THR A 226 20.12 -18.44 -21.11
N ILE A 227 20.32 -17.16 -21.43
CA ILE A 227 20.61 -16.10 -20.44
C ILE A 227 19.47 -15.99 -19.42
N ASN A 228 18.22 -15.96 -19.88
CA ASN A 228 17.04 -15.87 -19.03
C ASN A 228 16.90 -17.07 -18.07
N THR A 229 17.29 -18.26 -18.53
CA THR A 229 17.32 -19.48 -17.71
C THR A 229 18.47 -19.46 -16.70
N LEU A 230 19.65 -18.98 -17.07
CA LEU A 230 20.77 -18.82 -16.12
C LEU A 230 20.40 -17.83 -15.00
N VAL A 231 19.74 -16.71 -15.32
CA VAL A 231 19.24 -15.78 -14.30
C VAL A 231 18.19 -16.45 -13.40
N ALA A 232 17.25 -17.22 -13.97
CA ALA A 232 16.25 -17.98 -13.20
C ALA A 232 16.86 -18.98 -12.19
N LEU A 233 18.03 -19.55 -12.50
CA LEU A 233 18.75 -20.48 -11.62
C LEU A 233 19.52 -19.75 -10.50
N LEU A 234 19.96 -18.51 -10.72
CA LEU A 234 20.65 -17.68 -9.73
C LEU A 234 19.69 -16.95 -8.78
N GLU A 235 18.46 -16.71 -9.22
CA GLU A 235 17.39 -16.02 -8.47
C GLU A 235 17.17 -16.53 -7.03
N PRO A 236 17.10 -17.84 -6.73
CA PRO A 236 16.88 -18.33 -5.36
C PRO A 236 17.99 -17.95 -4.38
N LEU A 237 19.26 -17.99 -4.82
CA LEU A 237 20.40 -17.59 -4.00
C LEU A 237 20.36 -16.09 -3.69
N LEU A 238 20.08 -15.26 -4.70
CA LEU A 238 19.94 -13.82 -4.53
C LEU A 238 18.81 -13.47 -3.56
N CYS A 239 17.67 -14.16 -3.65
CA CYS A 239 16.55 -13.92 -2.72
C CYS A 239 16.86 -14.37 -1.29
N ARG A 240 17.57 -15.48 -1.08
CA ARG A 240 18.01 -15.87 0.26
C ARG A 240 18.92 -14.81 0.88
N ILE A 241 19.82 -14.20 0.11
CA ILE A 241 20.67 -13.09 0.58
C ILE A 241 19.84 -11.85 0.91
N LEU A 242 18.88 -11.49 0.03
CA LEU A 242 18.05 -10.30 0.21
C LEU A 242 17.11 -10.39 1.41
N TYR A 243 16.49 -11.55 1.63
CA TYR A 243 15.48 -11.75 2.68
C TYR A 243 16.03 -12.37 3.98
N TRP A 244 17.32 -12.75 4.04
CA TRP A 244 17.95 -13.35 5.24
C TRP A 244 17.65 -12.60 6.55
N HIS A 245 17.75 -11.27 6.54
CA HIS A 245 17.45 -10.46 7.72
C HIS A 245 15.98 -10.55 8.12
N PHE A 246 15.06 -10.55 7.14
CA PHE A 246 13.63 -10.75 7.39
C PHE A 246 13.31 -12.17 7.87
N ASP A 247 14.01 -13.22 7.42
CA ASP A 247 13.88 -14.58 7.98
C ASP A 247 14.26 -14.59 9.48
N GLN A 248 15.32 -13.87 9.89
CA GLN A 248 15.70 -13.72 11.30
C GLN A 248 14.68 -12.91 12.10
N THR A 249 14.13 -11.83 11.54
CA THR A 249 13.07 -11.04 12.16
C THR A 249 11.78 -11.86 12.31
N ALA A 250 11.40 -12.67 11.31
CA ALA A 250 10.26 -13.57 11.37
C ALA A 250 10.38 -14.57 12.53
N TYR A 251 11.52 -15.26 12.65
CA TYR A 251 11.79 -16.17 13.76
C TYR A 251 11.65 -15.51 15.13
N LYS A 252 12.22 -14.29 15.30
CA LYS A 252 12.11 -13.54 16.56
C LYS A 252 10.68 -13.06 16.88
N PHE A 253 9.90 -12.69 15.87
CA PHE A 253 8.56 -12.11 16.05
C PHE A 253 7.45 -13.15 16.19
N LEU A 254 7.55 -14.26 15.45
CA LEU A 254 6.58 -15.36 15.45
C LEU A 254 6.94 -16.47 16.46
N GLY A 255 8.23 -16.68 16.76
CA GLY A 255 8.70 -17.84 17.54
C GLY A 255 8.84 -19.13 16.72
N GLU A 256 8.53 -19.09 15.43
CA GLU A 256 8.51 -20.23 14.50
C GLU A 256 9.69 -20.19 13.53
N LYS A 257 10.27 -21.36 13.19
CA LYS A 257 11.38 -21.48 12.21
C LYS A 257 10.88 -21.46 10.76
N VAL A 258 10.20 -20.38 10.39
CA VAL A 258 9.62 -20.17 9.05
C VAL A 258 10.37 -19.09 8.28
N GLY A 259 10.44 -19.23 6.95
CA GLY A 259 11.07 -18.24 6.05
C GLY A 259 10.06 -17.30 5.40
N VAL A 260 10.53 -16.15 4.89
CA VAL A 260 9.67 -15.17 4.18
C VAL A 260 8.91 -15.82 3.02
N ALA A 261 9.55 -16.69 2.24
CA ALA A 261 8.92 -17.34 1.10
C ALA A 261 7.75 -18.26 1.48
N GLU A 262 7.83 -18.89 2.66
CA GLU A 262 6.80 -19.76 3.22
C GLU A 262 5.61 -18.93 3.75
N ILE A 263 5.90 -17.90 4.55
CA ILE A 263 4.87 -16.96 5.05
C ILE A 263 4.14 -16.27 3.89
N LEU A 264 4.85 -15.96 2.80
CA LEU A 264 4.20 -15.41 1.61
C LEU A 264 3.32 -16.44 0.90
N SER A 265 3.66 -17.74 0.88
CA SER A 265 2.82 -18.76 0.24
C SER A 265 1.47 -18.99 0.95
N ASP A 266 1.32 -18.55 2.20
CA ASP A 266 0.04 -18.53 2.91
C ASP A 266 -0.91 -17.41 2.45
N SER A 267 -0.51 -16.55 1.49
CA SER A 267 -1.30 -15.37 1.12
C SER A 267 -2.52 -15.69 0.24
N ASP A 268 -3.70 -15.34 0.73
CA ASP A 268 -4.99 -15.65 0.11
C ASP A 268 -5.22 -14.96 -1.24
N ILE A 269 -4.86 -13.69 -1.39
CA ILE A 269 -5.14 -12.88 -2.59
C ILE A 269 -3.92 -12.09 -3.05
N TRP A 270 -3.64 -12.12 -4.35
CA TRP A 270 -2.55 -11.40 -5.00
C TRP A 270 -3.06 -10.39 -6.02
N LEU A 271 -3.13 -9.12 -5.64
CA LEU A 271 -3.54 -8.00 -6.48
C LEU A 271 -2.31 -7.42 -7.22
N HIS A 272 -2.06 -7.86 -8.46
CA HIS A 272 -0.93 -7.37 -9.24
C HIS A 272 -1.28 -6.09 -10.02
N ARG A 273 -0.53 -5.00 -9.75
CA ARG A 273 -0.55 -3.69 -10.43
C ARG A 273 0.12 -3.78 -11.82
N ILE A 274 -0.40 -4.66 -12.65
CA ILE A 274 0.05 -5.00 -14.02
C ILE A 274 -1.19 -5.13 -14.91
N ASP A 275 -1.00 -5.06 -16.23
CA ASP A 275 -2.09 -5.22 -17.20
C ASP A 275 -1.72 -6.21 -18.31
N PHE A 276 -2.64 -7.08 -18.71
CA PHE A 276 -2.39 -8.11 -19.74
C PHE A 276 -2.11 -7.54 -21.14
N THR A 277 -2.43 -6.26 -21.38
CA THR A 277 -2.11 -5.55 -22.63
C THR A 277 -0.70 -4.94 -22.64
N LEU A 278 -0.08 -4.75 -21.48
CA LEU A 278 1.20 -4.04 -21.31
C LEU A 278 2.34 -4.94 -20.80
N ASP A 279 2.02 -5.96 -20.00
CA ASP A 279 2.97 -6.86 -19.36
C ASP A 279 3.02 -8.23 -20.10
N SER A 280 4.18 -8.88 -20.13
CA SER A 280 4.36 -10.14 -20.89
C SER A 280 3.45 -11.27 -20.41
N PRO A 281 2.92 -12.11 -21.34
CA PRO A 281 2.01 -13.20 -21.03
C PRO A 281 2.68 -14.24 -20.10
N ARG A 282 1.94 -14.63 -19.06
CA ARG A 282 2.35 -15.69 -18.12
C ARG A 282 1.12 -16.37 -17.51
N PRO A 283 1.22 -17.64 -17.10
CA PRO A 283 0.22 -18.31 -16.28
C PRO A 283 -0.01 -17.56 -14.95
N LEU A 284 -1.25 -17.56 -14.47
CA LEU A 284 -1.67 -16.97 -13.20
C LEU A 284 -2.61 -17.95 -12.49
N MET A 285 -2.56 -18.00 -11.16
CA MET A 285 -3.47 -18.80 -10.35
C MET A 285 -4.78 -18.03 -10.08
N PRO A 286 -5.91 -18.69 -9.75
CA PRO A 286 -7.21 -18.02 -9.57
C PRO A 286 -7.25 -16.94 -8.48
N ASN A 287 -6.37 -17.02 -7.49
CA ASN A 287 -6.20 -16.01 -6.44
C ASN A 287 -5.37 -14.79 -6.88
N THR A 288 -4.85 -14.78 -8.12
CA THR A 288 -3.99 -13.75 -8.67
C THR A 288 -4.79 -12.85 -9.62
N ILE A 289 -5.13 -11.65 -9.15
CA ILE A 289 -6.04 -10.71 -9.82
C ILE A 289 -5.23 -9.55 -10.39
N LEU A 290 -5.45 -9.24 -11.67
CA LEU A 290 -4.79 -8.11 -12.32
C LEU A 290 -5.56 -6.81 -12.04
N VAL A 291 -4.89 -5.87 -11.36
CA VAL A 291 -5.40 -4.53 -11.01
C VAL A 291 -4.56 -3.44 -11.69
N GLY A 292 -4.39 -3.60 -13.00
CA GLY A 292 -3.81 -2.58 -13.87
C GLY A 292 -4.56 -1.24 -13.77
N GLY A 293 -3.86 -0.13 -13.98
CA GLY A 293 -4.49 1.19 -14.06
C GLY A 293 -5.02 1.81 -12.76
N ILE A 294 -4.99 1.15 -11.60
CA ILE A 294 -5.54 1.71 -10.33
C ILE A 294 -4.88 3.04 -9.88
N ASN A 295 -3.69 3.35 -10.38
CA ASN A 295 -2.98 4.60 -10.11
C ASN A 295 -3.37 5.75 -11.09
N CYS A 296 -4.18 5.46 -12.10
CA CYS A 296 -4.65 6.44 -13.08
C CYS A 296 -5.83 7.23 -12.53
N LYS A 297 -5.78 8.56 -12.63
CA LYS A 297 -6.95 9.41 -12.38
C LYS A 297 -7.96 9.24 -13.52
N LEU A 298 -9.24 9.55 -13.25
CA LEU A 298 -10.23 9.72 -14.32
C LEU A 298 -9.69 10.70 -15.38
N ARG A 299 -9.93 10.36 -16.66
CA ARG A 299 -9.43 11.14 -17.79
C ARG A 299 -10.12 12.50 -17.85
N ASN A 300 -9.41 13.55 -17.41
CA ASN A 300 -9.76 14.91 -17.80
C ASN A 300 -9.58 15.05 -19.33
N PRO A 301 -10.38 15.89 -20.01
CA PRO A 301 -10.09 16.26 -21.40
C PRO A 301 -8.68 16.84 -21.49
N LEU A 302 -7.94 16.44 -22.53
CA LEU A 302 -6.61 17.00 -22.79
C LEU A 302 -6.78 18.46 -23.21
N PRO A 303 -5.96 19.40 -22.69
CA PRO A 303 -5.92 20.76 -23.21
C PRO A 303 -5.65 20.74 -24.72
N GLU A 304 -6.36 21.56 -25.49
CA GLU A 304 -6.33 21.54 -26.97
C GLU A 304 -4.96 21.83 -27.58
N THR A 305 -3.98 22.28 -26.79
CA THR A 305 -2.61 22.58 -27.23
C THR A 305 -1.66 21.37 -27.20
N VAL A 306 -2.11 20.17 -26.82
CA VAL A 306 -1.26 18.96 -26.68
C VAL A 306 -1.51 17.90 -27.77
N TRP A 307 -1.63 18.32 -29.03
CA TRP A 307 -1.68 17.39 -30.18
C TRP A 307 -0.32 16.82 -30.60
N SER A 308 0.78 17.37 -30.07
CA SER A 308 2.16 16.94 -30.35
C SER A 308 2.65 15.81 -29.41
N THR A 309 2.20 14.59 -29.70
CA THR A 309 2.92 13.32 -29.47
C THR A 309 3.65 13.16 -28.13
N LYS A 310 2.91 12.89 -27.04
CA LYS A 310 3.42 12.14 -25.85
C LYS A 310 2.28 11.63 -24.95
N ILE A 311 1.60 10.59 -25.41
CA ILE A 311 0.54 9.92 -24.63
C ILE A 311 1.18 8.95 -23.61
N CYS A 312 0.87 9.17 -22.34
CA CYS A 312 0.95 8.22 -21.22
C CYS A 312 2.27 7.43 -20.99
N LEU A 313 3.40 8.13 -20.81
CA LEU A 313 4.67 7.51 -20.36
C LEU A 313 5.24 8.09 -19.05
N THR A 314 4.84 9.30 -18.66
CA THR A 314 5.50 10.07 -17.59
C THR A 314 5.10 9.70 -16.16
N LEU A 315 4.16 8.77 -15.97
CA LEU A 315 3.72 8.29 -14.64
C LEU A 315 4.14 6.84 -14.33
N ILE A 316 4.72 6.12 -15.30
CA ILE A 316 5.32 4.79 -15.07
C ILE A 316 6.78 4.93 -14.61
N SER A 317 7.47 6.01 -15.00
CA SER A 317 8.88 6.27 -14.64
C SER A 317 9.13 6.61 -13.16
N SER A 318 8.09 6.97 -12.39
CA SER A 318 8.24 7.38 -10.98
C SER A 318 8.28 6.22 -9.97
N SER A 319 8.30 4.96 -10.43
CA SER A 319 8.52 3.80 -9.56
C SER A 319 10.00 3.38 -9.54
N TRP A 320 10.67 3.36 -10.70
CA TRP A 320 12.09 2.97 -10.84
C TRP A 320 12.77 3.78 -11.96
N GLY A 321 13.93 4.37 -11.67
CA GLY A 321 14.59 5.29 -12.60
C GLY A 321 15.22 4.62 -13.82
N SER A 322 15.07 5.27 -14.98
CA SER A 322 15.98 5.28 -16.15
C SER A 322 16.63 3.97 -16.66
N SER A 323 16.04 2.79 -16.41
CA SER A 323 16.44 1.54 -17.10
C SER A 323 15.46 1.07 -18.18
N PHE A 324 14.33 1.77 -18.37
CA PHE A 324 13.44 1.54 -19.51
C PHE A 324 14.04 2.13 -20.80
N HIS A 325 14.70 1.30 -21.60
CA HIS A 325 15.13 1.67 -22.96
C HIS A 325 13.91 1.80 -23.88
N HIS A 326 13.41 3.02 -24.00
CA HIS A 326 12.16 3.32 -24.70
C HIS A 326 12.35 3.52 -26.22
N SER A 327 12.88 2.49 -26.89
CA SER A 327 13.39 2.59 -28.27
C SER A 327 12.99 1.43 -29.19
N ARG A 328 11.70 1.00 -29.20
CA ARG A 328 11.18 0.14 -30.31
C ARG A 328 9.65 -0.02 -30.46
N TRP A 329 8.80 0.58 -29.63
CA TRP A 329 7.36 0.27 -29.62
C TRP A 329 6.45 1.15 -30.50
N LEU A 330 7.00 2.12 -31.23
CA LEU A 330 6.23 3.05 -32.09
C LEU A 330 5.86 2.49 -33.50
N THR A 331 6.01 1.19 -33.75
CA THR A 331 5.76 0.57 -35.07
C THR A 331 4.76 -0.59 -35.07
N ARG A 332 3.75 -0.53 -34.21
CA ARG A 332 2.46 -1.21 -34.46
C ARG A 332 1.38 -0.18 -34.74
N ARG A 333 1.16 0.10 -36.03
CA ARG A 333 -0.10 0.69 -36.50
C ARG A 333 -1.19 -0.38 -36.37
N VAL A 334 -2.38 0.05 -35.99
CA VAL A 334 -3.64 -0.65 -36.30
C VAL A 334 -3.98 -0.32 -37.76
#